data_AF-A0A8J2QWZ6-F1
#
_entry.id   AF-A0A8J2QWZ6-F1
#
_cell.length_a   1.000
_cell.length_b   1.000
_cell.length_c   1.000
_cell.angle_alpha   90.00
_cell.angle_beta   90.00
_cell.angle_gamma   90.00
#
_symmetry.space_group_name_H-M   'P 1'
#
loop_
_entity.id
_entity.type
_entity.pdbx_description
1 polymer ?
#
loop_
_entity_poly.entity_id
_entity_poly.type
_entity_poly.pdbx_seq_one_letter_code
_entity_poly.pdbx_strand_id
1 'polypeptide(L)'
;MLVLDRPKSFKNLAPSELKKLRNKQRKAKRKAEQEIALAAQVQVKREQHHKARQQQEQGDPEAPQLDELVPDKLARAEDPLEQALKFLQPLRTLAADRIDTHLMAFEIYFRKEKPLLMLQSIKRAWRLDPSHEHLHDCLLRFRSWLDEKHDSLVQSVAAVIDTEMQPMFRDRSAQTMAEEFISGPFRSQRAALWGARAMCRVQPSRTEQALQLATRLDLPGMSIQGCVEVLDSLKDGDFGACEKEIEQYIEACRAKYPYALAFKPANENHEDTALQPKEILDNCNQDEQTNIM
;
A
#
# COMPACT_ATOMS: atom_id res chain seq x y z
N MET A 1 48.30 -60.42 -33.44
CA MET A 1 48.57 -61.48 -32.44
C MET A 1 47.31 -61.66 -31.61
N LEU A 2 46.40 -62.52 -32.09
CA LEU A 2 45.12 -62.83 -31.46
C LEU A 2 45.38 -63.92 -30.40
N VAL A 3 45.26 -63.58 -29.12
CA VAL A 3 45.10 -64.58 -28.07
C VAL A 3 43.61 -64.88 -27.97
N LEU A 4 43.26 -66.08 -28.40
CA LEU A 4 41.95 -66.69 -28.26
C LEU A 4 41.64 -66.84 -26.77
N ASP A 5 40.65 -66.10 -26.28
CA ASP A 5 39.87 -66.50 -25.11
C ASP A 5 38.40 -66.62 -25.54
N ARG A 6 38.04 -67.84 -25.95
CA ARG A 6 36.68 -68.37 -25.94
C ARG A 6 36.72 -69.51 -24.91
N PRO A 7 35.63 -69.90 -24.22
CA PRO A 7 34.23 -69.46 -24.39
C PRO A 7 33.43 -69.33 -23.07
N LYS A 8 32.31 -68.59 -23.05
CA LYS A 8 31.13 -69.05 -22.29
C LYS A 8 29.85 -68.89 -23.10
N SER A 9 29.46 -70.04 -23.66
CA SER A 9 28.14 -70.41 -24.16
C SER A 9 27.01 -69.70 -23.43
N PHE A 10 26.22 -68.91 -24.17
CA PHE A 10 24.91 -68.37 -23.76
C PHE A 10 23.82 -69.44 -23.75
N LYS A 11 24.09 -70.58 -23.11
CA LYS A 11 23.10 -71.66 -22.91
C LYS A 11 23.33 -72.21 -21.51
N ASN A 12 22.42 -71.90 -20.59
CA ASN A 12 22.29 -72.35 -19.18
C ASN A 12 22.45 -71.26 -18.09
N LEU A 13 21.73 -70.12 -18.22
CA LEU A 13 21.43 -69.27 -17.07
C LEU A 13 19.93 -69.32 -16.78
N ALA A 14 19.57 -69.55 -15.52
CA ALA A 14 18.18 -69.59 -15.06
C ALA A 14 17.47 -68.25 -15.35
N PRO A 15 16.16 -68.25 -15.66
CA PRO A 15 15.39 -67.05 -16.04
C PRO A 15 15.52 -65.88 -15.05
N SER A 16 15.83 -66.16 -13.79
CA SER A 16 16.00 -65.18 -12.71
C SER A 16 17.28 -64.33 -12.82
N GLU A 17 18.38 -64.87 -13.34
CA GLU A 17 19.67 -64.16 -13.44
C GLU A 17 19.74 -63.25 -14.68
N LEU A 18 19.11 -63.66 -15.79
CA LEU A 18 18.92 -62.85 -16.99
C LEU A 18 18.08 -61.58 -16.71
N LYS A 19 17.07 -61.68 -15.86
CA LYS A 19 16.20 -60.55 -15.46
C LYS A 19 16.96 -59.55 -14.59
N LYS A 20 17.82 -60.01 -13.67
CA LYS A 20 18.67 -59.14 -12.83
C LYS A 20 19.68 -58.37 -13.67
N LEU A 21 20.32 -59.01 -14.64
CA LEU A 21 21.31 -58.35 -15.50
C LEU A 21 20.68 -57.27 -16.39
N ARG A 22 19.50 -57.55 -16.97
CA ARG A 22 18.76 -56.58 -17.81
C ARG A 22 18.24 -55.38 -17.01
N ASN A 23 17.85 -55.60 -15.74
CA ASN A 23 17.47 -54.51 -14.83
C ASN A 23 18.68 -53.65 -14.41
N LYS A 24 19.86 -54.26 -14.20
CA LYS A 24 21.10 -53.54 -13.88
C LYS A 24 21.54 -52.64 -15.05
N GLN A 25 21.47 -53.14 -16.28
CA GLN A 25 21.79 -52.36 -17.49
C GLN A 25 20.78 -51.22 -17.74
N ARG A 26 19.48 -51.44 -17.52
CA ARG A 26 18.45 -50.38 -17.64
C ARG A 26 18.65 -49.25 -16.62
N LYS A 27 19.04 -49.58 -15.38
CA LYS A 27 19.30 -48.57 -14.33
C LYS A 27 20.54 -47.73 -14.64
N ALA A 28 21.60 -48.36 -15.16
CA ALA A 28 22.81 -47.65 -15.60
C ALA A 28 22.53 -46.69 -16.76
N LYS A 29 21.75 -47.12 -17.76
CA LYS A 29 21.40 -46.28 -18.92
C LYS A 29 20.55 -45.07 -18.53
N ARG A 30 19.54 -45.23 -17.67
CA ARG A 30 18.72 -44.10 -17.18
C ARG A 30 19.53 -43.08 -16.37
N LYS A 31 20.51 -43.54 -15.58
CA LYS A 31 21.37 -42.63 -14.82
C LYS A 31 22.27 -41.80 -15.73
N ALA A 32 22.84 -42.42 -16.78
CA ALA A 32 23.64 -41.70 -17.77
C ALA A 32 22.82 -40.68 -18.58
N GLU A 33 21.60 -41.03 -18.98
CA GLU A 33 20.70 -40.10 -19.71
C GLU A 33 20.30 -38.89 -18.85
N GLN A 34 20.06 -39.09 -17.55
CA GLN A 34 19.76 -37.98 -16.63
C GLN A 34 20.95 -37.04 -16.42
N GLU A 35 22.16 -37.58 -16.35
CA GLU A 35 23.38 -36.79 -16.16
C GLU A 35 23.71 -35.95 -17.39
N ILE A 36 23.51 -36.49 -18.60
CA ILE A 36 23.64 -35.77 -19.86
C ILE A 36 22.59 -34.65 -19.97
N ALA A 37 21.34 -34.91 -19.58
CA ALA A 37 20.29 -33.90 -19.60
C ALA A 37 20.54 -32.74 -18.62
N LEU A 38 21.08 -33.04 -17.43
CA LEU A 38 21.47 -32.04 -16.44
C LEU A 38 22.65 -31.19 -16.92
N ALA A 39 23.66 -31.81 -17.52
CA ALA A 39 24.80 -31.10 -18.09
C ALA A 39 24.38 -30.14 -19.22
N ALA A 40 23.46 -30.57 -20.09
CA ALA A 40 22.92 -29.74 -21.17
C ALA A 40 22.13 -28.53 -20.62
N GLN A 41 21.30 -28.72 -19.58
CA GLN A 41 20.59 -27.60 -18.95
C GLN A 41 21.54 -26.59 -18.29
N VAL A 42 22.62 -27.05 -17.68
CA VAL A 42 23.63 -26.16 -17.08
C VAL A 42 24.37 -25.35 -18.14
N GLN A 43 24.69 -25.96 -19.30
CA GLN A 43 25.32 -25.23 -20.41
C GLN A 43 24.39 -24.17 -21.01
N VAL A 44 23.11 -24.49 -21.26
CA VAL A 44 22.14 -23.51 -21.79
C VAL A 44 21.98 -22.32 -20.83
N LYS A 45 21.91 -22.57 -19.51
CA LYS A 45 21.83 -21.48 -18.51
C LYS A 45 23.09 -20.61 -18.50
N ARG A 46 24.28 -21.21 -18.65
CA ARG A 46 25.54 -20.45 -18.73
C ARG A 46 25.62 -19.60 -19.99
N GLU A 47 25.20 -20.12 -21.14
CA GLU A 47 25.20 -19.37 -22.41
C GLU A 47 24.19 -18.22 -22.40
N GLN A 48 23.02 -18.39 -21.80
CA GLN A 48 22.04 -17.32 -21.61
C GLN A 48 22.58 -16.19 -20.72
N HIS A 49 23.23 -16.55 -19.60
CA HIS A 49 23.84 -15.56 -18.70
C HIS A 49 25.00 -14.82 -19.37
N HIS A 50 25.78 -15.49 -20.23
CA HIS A 50 26.88 -14.87 -20.93
C HIS A 50 26.42 -13.91 -22.05
N LYS A 51 25.30 -14.22 -22.73
CA LYS A 51 24.67 -13.33 -23.72
C LYS A 51 24.04 -12.09 -23.09
N ALA A 52 23.36 -12.24 -21.96
CA ALA A 52 22.77 -11.11 -21.24
C ALA A 52 23.86 -10.11 -20.78
N ARG A 53 25.00 -10.62 -20.31
CA ARG A 53 26.13 -9.78 -19.89
C ARG A 53 26.81 -9.04 -21.04
N GLN A 54 26.95 -9.68 -22.20
CA GLN A 54 27.51 -9.03 -23.40
C GLN A 54 26.62 -7.93 -23.98
N GLN A 55 25.29 -8.04 -23.84
CA GLN A 55 24.36 -6.97 -24.21
C GLN A 55 24.43 -5.78 -23.24
N GLN A 56 24.76 -6.01 -21.96
CA GLN A 56 25.01 -4.95 -20.99
C GLN A 56 26.30 -4.17 -21.24
N GLU A 57 27.35 -4.81 -21.78
CA GLU A 57 28.65 -4.17 -22.05
C GLU A 57 28.71 -3.36 -23.36
N GLN A 58 27.71 -3.47 -24.25
CA GLN A 58 27.60 -2.67 -25.48
C GLN A 58 26.66 -1.46 -25.35
N GLY A 59 26.06 -1.23 -24.18
CA GLY A 59 25.24 -0.07 -23.90
C GLY A 59 26.07 1.16 -23.54
N ASP A 60 25.60 2.34 -23.95
CA ASP A 60 26.15 3.66 -23.63
C ASP A 60 26.46 3.78 -22.12
N PRO A 61 27.72 4.08 -21.71
CA PRO A 61 28.12 4.19 -20.30
C PRO A 61 27.43 5.35 -19.55
N GLU A 62 26.72 6.24 -20.25
CA GLU A 62 25.95 7.34 -19.66
C GLU A 62 24.43 7.04 -19.58
N ALA A 63 23.97 5.93 -20.17
CA ALA A 63 22.60 5.47 -19.94
C ALA A 63 22.46 5.03 -18.47
N PRO A 64 21.45 5.54 -17.73
CA PRO A 64 21.18 5.08 -16.38
C PRO A 64 21.08 3.56 -16.44
N GLN A 65 21.86 2.88 -15.61
CA GLN A 65 21.70 1.44 -15.40
C GLN A 65 20.24 1.25 -14.99
N LEU A 66 19.41 0.77 -15.92
CA LEU A 66 18.04 0.42 -15.59
C LEU A 66 18.18 -0.76 -14.64
N ASP A 67 18.14 -0.47 -13.35
CA ASP A 67 17.88 -1.48 -12.34
C ASP A 67 16.64 -2.22 -12.82
N GLU A 68 16.81 -3.52 -13.05
CA GLU A 68 15.78 -4.36 -13.62
C GLU A 68 14.53 -4.19 -12.73
N LEU A 69 13.46 -3.61 -13.31
CA LEU A 69 12.23 -3.26 -12.61
C LEU A 69 11.43 -4.53 -12.28
N VAL A 70 12.00 -5.36 -11.41
CA VAL A 70 11.43 -6.62 -10.96
C VAL A 70 10.42 -6.28 -9.85
N PRO A 71 9.11 -6.53 -10.06
CA PRO A 71 8.07 -6.16 -9.09
C PRO A 71 8.34 -6.68 -7.68
N ASP A 72 8.79 -7.93 -7.55
CA ASP A 72 9.11 -8.53 -6.25
C ASP A 72 10.27 -7.84 -5.52
N LYS A 73 11.27 -7.35 -6.26
CA LYS A 73 12.40 -6.60 -5.68
C LYS A 73 11.96 -5.21 -5.23
N LEU A 74 11.12 -4.54 -6.03
CA LEU A 74 10.59 -3.21 -5.71
C LEU A 74 9.65 -3.26 -4.51
N ALA A 75 8.79 -4.28 -4.42
CA ALA A 75 7.87 -4.48 -3.30
C ALA A 75 8.58 -4.87 -1.99
N ARG A 76 9.79 -5.43 -2.08
CA ARG A 76 10.61 -5.89 -0.93
C ARG A 76 11.94 -5.16 -0.84
N ALA A 77 11.91 -3.84 -1.06
CA ALA A 77 13.08 -3.00 -0.87
C ALA A 77 13.64 -3.13 0.56
N GLU A 78 14.96 -3.26 0.70
CA GLU A 78 15.62 -3.44 2.00
C GLU A 78 15.42 -2.22 2.92
N ASP A 79 15.48 -1.00 2.36
CA ASP A 79 15.19 0.25 3.06
C ASP A 79 14.08 1.02 2.35
N PRO A 80 12.79 0.75 2.65
CA PRO A 80 11.67 1.39 1.99
C PRO A 80 11.59 2.89 2.29
N LEU A 81 12.07 3.33 3.46
CA LEU A 81 12.05 4.75 3.84
C LEU A 81 13.09 5.55 3.06
N GLU A 82 14.27 4.99 2.80
CA GLU A 82 15.24 5.62 1.89
C GLU A 82 14.75 5.65 0.45
N GLN A 83 14.06 4.60 -0.03
CA GLN A 83 13.44 4.68 -1.36
C GLN A 83 12.37 5.77 -1.42
N ALA A 84 11.52 5.90 -0.39
CA ALA A 84 10.52 6.96 -0.32
C ALA A 84 11.15 8.37 -0.33
N LEU A 85 12.32 8.55 0.31
CA LEU A 85 13.05 9.84 0.28
C LEU A 85 13.51 10.23 -1.13
N LYS A 86 13.89 9.27 -1.98
CA LYS A 86 14.26 9.54 -3.38
C LYS A 86 13.09 10.15 -4.16
N PHE A 87 11.87 9.69 -3.92
CA PHE A 87 10.66 10.26 -4.53
C PHE A 87 10.26 11.60 -3.91
N LEU A 88 10.49 11.76 -2.60
CA LEU A 88 10.20 13.01 -1.90
C LEU A 88 11.12 14.16 -2.33
N GLN A 89 12.38 13.88 -2.67
CA GLN A 89 13.39 14.91 -2.96
C GLN A 89 13.01 15.84 -4.14
N PRO A 90 12.56 15.34 -5.31
CA PRO A 90 12.03 16.18 -6.37
C PRO A 90 10.84 17.03 -5.90
N LEU A 91 9.92 16.45 -5.13
CA LEU A 91 8.74 17.16 -4.62
C LEU A 91 9.13 18.32 -3.69
N ARG A 92 10.11 18.13 -2.81
CA ARG A 92 10.63 19.21 -1.93
C ARG A 92 11.27 20.36 -2.69
N THR A 93 11.70 20.13 -3.92
CA THR A 93 12.37 21.13 -4.77
C THR A 93 11.38 21.82 -5.70
N LEU A 94 10.49 21.04 -6.31
CA LEU A 94 9.61 21.49 -7.41
C LEU A 94 8.16 21.73 -6.99
N ALA A 95 7.72 21.15 -5.86
CA ALA A 95 6.37 21.23 -5.34
C ALA A 95 6.36 21.61 -3.84
N ALA A 96 7.26 22.52 -3.46
CA ALA A 96 7.42 22.98 -2.07
C ALA A 96 6.26 23.86 -1.57
N ASP A 97 5.40 24.32 -2.48
CA ASP A 97 4.17 25.08 -2.24
C ASP A 97 2.96 24.18 -1.96
N ARG A 98 3.08 22.87 -2.18
CA ARG A 98 2.04 21.89 -1.84
C ARG A 98 2.20 21.40 -0.40
N ILE A 99 1.13 21.49 0.39
CA ILE A 99 1.17 21.04 1.79
C ILE A 99 1.48 19.55 1.93
N ASP A 100 0.92 18.72 1.04
CA ASP A 100 1.11 17.26 1.04
C ASP A 100 2.58 16.87 0.93
N THR A 101 3.40 17.64 0.20
CA THR A 101 4.86 17.44 0.14
C THR A 101 5.48 17.41 1.53
N HIS A 102 5.08 18.35 2.40
CA HIS A 102 5.65 18.45 3.74
C HIS A 102 4.99 17.48 4.72
N LEU A 103 3.71 17.14 4.53
CA LEU A 103 3.03 16.12 5.33
C LEU A 103 3.64 14.73 5.07
N MET A 104 3.88 14.36 3.81
CA MET A 104 4.62 13.15 3.45
C MET A 104 6.05 13.16 4.03
N ALA A 105 6.73 14.31 3.98
CA ALA A 105 8.05 14.44 4.58
C ALA A 105 8.01 14.19 6.10
N PHE A 106 7.00 14.71 6.79
CA PHE A 106 6.79 14.42 8.21
C PHE A 106 6.61 12.92 8.45
N GLU A 107 5.74 12.23 7.69
CA GLU A 107 5.49 10.79 7.85
C GLU A 107 6.77 9.94 7.76
N ILE A 108 7.65 10.27 6.79
CA ILE A 108 8.92 9.56 6.61
C ILE A 108 9.88 9.87 7.77
N TYR A 109 10.06 11.15 8.12
CA TYR A 109 10.99 11.54 9.18
C TYR A 109 10.53 11.16 10.58
N PHE A 110 9.22 11.03 10.79
CA PHE A 110 8.64 10.47 12.01
C PHE A 110 9.05 9.00 12.18
N ARG A 111 8.88 8.18 11.13
CA ARG A 111 9.30 6.76 11.15
C ARG A 111 10.82 6.58 11.23
N LYS A 112 11.61 7.52 10.71
CA LYS A 112 13.08 7.53 10.83
C LYS A 112 13.60 8.18 12.12
N GLU A 113 12.72 8.65 13.01
CA GLU A 113 13.04 9.36 14.26
C GLU A 113 14.04 10.52 14.05
N LYS A 114 13.77 11.41 13.09
CA LYS A 114 14.62 12.59 12.79
C LYS A 114 13.96 13.90 13.28
N PRO A 115 14.12 14.31 14.55
CA PRO A 115 13.30 15.37 15.16
C PRO A 115 13.40 16.74 14.50
N LEU A 116 14.60 17.18 14.10
CA LEU A 116 14.76 18.46 13.41
C LEU A 116 14.14 18.45 12.00
N LEU A 117 14.08 17.29 11.36
CA LEU A 117 13.43 17.14 10.06
C LEU A 117 11.91 17.03 10.21
N MET A 118 11.41 16.39 11.28
CA MET A 118 10.00 16.46 11.67
C MET A 118 9.55 17.91 11.89
N LEU A 119 10.31 18.67 12.71
CA LEU A 119 10.08 20.09 12.97
C LEU A 119 10.10 20.91 11.67
N GLN A 120 11.08 20.68 10.80
CA GLN A 120 11.17 21.39 9.52
C GLN A 120 9.93 21.14 8.65
N SER A 121 9.47 19.89 8.54
CA SER A 121 8.28 19.51 7.79
C SER A 121 7.03 20.20 8.34
N ILE A 122 6.83 20.15 9.67
CA ILE A 122 5.71 20.81 10.35
C ILE A 122 5.74 22.31 10.08
N LYS A 123 6.88 23.00 10.28
CA LYS A 123 7.00 24.44 10.04
C LYS A 123 6.67 24.83 8.60
N ARG A 124 7.08 24.01 7.63
CA ARG A 124 6.78 24.26 6.22
C ARG A 124 5.29 24.08 5.91
N ALA A 125 4.68 23.01 6.38
CA ALA A 125 3.23 22.78 6.26
C ALA A 125 2.43 23.90 6.95
N TRP A 126 2.82 24.29 8.16
CA TRP A 126 2.19 25.36 8.93
C TRP A 126 2.21 26.71 8.20
N ARG A 127 3.29 27.04 7.51
CA ARG A 127 3.35 28.27 6.70
C ARG A 127 2.40 28.27 5.51
N LEU A 128 2.00 27.10 5.01
CA LEU A 128 1.09 26.97 3.88
C LEU A 128 -0.37 26.99 4.33
N ASP A 129 -0.71 26.15 5.31
CA ASP A 129 -2.06 26.09 5.87
C ASP A 129 -2.03 25.61 7.33
N PRO A 130 -2.07 26.55 8.31
CA PRO A 130 -2.14 26.23 9.74
C PRO A 130 -3.41 25.47 10.14
N SER A 131 -4.47 25.54 9.34
CA SER A 131 -5.79 24.96 9.66
C SER A 131 -5.98 23.56 9.07
N HIS A 132 -4.98 23.04 8.35
CA HIS A 132 -5.07 21.75 7.67
C HIS A 132 -5.22 20.59 8.67
N GLU A 133 -6.23 19.75 8.46
CA GLU A 133 -6.60 18.69 9.40
C GLU A 133 -5.51 17.61 9.59
N HIS A 134 -4.78 17.24 8.53
CA HIS A 134 -3.65 16.30 8.65
C HIS A 134 -2.44 16.95 9.34
N LEU A 135 -2.26 18.27 9.22
CA LEU A 135 -1.19 18.97 9.95
C LEU A 135 -1.46 18.94 11.46
N HIS A 136 -2.73 19.11 11.86
CA HIS A 136 -3.14 18.97 13.26
C HIS A 136 -2.79 17.59 13.82
N ASP A 137 -3.03 16.51 13.08
CA ASP A 137 -2.61 15.16 13.49
C ASP A 137 -1.07 15.02 13.58
N CYS A 138 -0.32 15.61 12.64
CA CYS A 138 1.15 15.62 12.69
C CYS A 138 1.66 16.33 13.96
N LEU A 139 1.06 17.47 14.31
CA LEU A 139 1.39 18.23 15.52
C LEU A 139 1.13 17.40 16.78
N LEU A 140 -0.02 16.72 16.85
CA LEU A 140 -0.38 15.86 17.97
C LEU A 140 0.60 14.70 18.14
N ARG A 141 0.90 13.98 17.04
CA ARG A 141 1.89 12.90 17.07
C ARG A 141 3.27 13.37 17.46
N PHE A 142 3.70 14.53 16.94
CA PHE A 142 4.99 15.10 17.32
C PHE A 142 5.03 15.51 18.79
N ARG A 143 3.93 16.06 19.32
CA ARG A 143 3.81 16.39 20.74
C ARG A 143 3.90 15.14 21.63
N SER A 144 3.12 14.11 21.33
CA SER A 144 3.17 12.84 22.07
C SER A 144 4.56 12.19 22.00
N TRP A 145 5.20 12.22 20.83
CA TRP A 145 6.58 11.75 20.69
C TRP A 145 7.57 12.55 21.54
N LEU A 146 7.40 13.87 21.63
CA LEU A 146 8.24 14.70 22.51
C LEU A 146 7.97 14.39 23.98
N ASP A 147 6.72 14.22 24.40
CA ASP A 147 6.39 13.84 25.78
C ASP A 147 7.12 12.55 26.22
N GLU A 148 7.39 11.63 25.28
CA GLU A 148 8.13 10.38 25.53
C GLU A 148 9.66 10.50 25.38
N LYS A 149 10.14 11.31 24.42
CA LYS A 149 11.55 11.30 23.98
C LYS A 149 12.35 12.52 24.40
N HIS A 150 11.71 13.60 24.87
CA HIS A 150 12.36 14.90 25.12
C HIS A 150 13.60 14.78 26.01
N ASP A 151 13.50 14.05 27.11
CA ASP A 151 14.61 13.84 28.06
C ASP A 151 15.83 13.12 27.45
N SER A 152 15.62 12.37 26.36
CA SER A 152 16.70 11.66 25.65
C SER A 152 17.35 12.50 24.55
N LEU A 153 16.82 13.70 24.25
CA LEU A 153 17.36 14.57 23.22
C LEU A 153 18.60 15.31 23.69
N VAL A 154 19.49 15.59 22.74
CA VAL A 154 20.59 16.53 22.98
C VAL A 154 20.01 17.88 23.36
N GLN A 155 20.52 18.49 24.43
CA GLN A 155 19.99 19.73 25.00
C GLN A 155 19.81 20.86 23.97
N SER A 156 20.75 21.02 23.03
CA SER A 156 20.63 22.03 21.97
C SER A 156 19.49 21.74 20.98
N VAL A 157 19.21 20.45 20.70
CA VAL A 157 18.10 20.03 19.85
C VAL A 157 16.77 20.27 20.58
N ALA A 158 16.68 19.88 21.85
CA ALA A 158 15.51 20.12 22.68
C ALA A 158 15.17 21.63 22.75
N ALA A 159 16.16 22.47 23.05
CA ALA A 159 15.98 23.92 23.14
C ALA A 159 15.45 24.55 21.83
N VAL A 160 15.97 24.09 20.67
CA VAL A 160 15.47 24.55 19.36
C VAL A 160 14.03 24.11 19.14
N ILE A 161 13.70 22.85 19.43
CA ILE A 161 12.34 22.32 19.25
C ILE A 161 11.35 23.06 20.14
N ASP A 162 11.68 23.23 21.43
CA ASP A 162 10.82 23.92 22.39
C ASP A 162 10.52 25.34 21.89
N THR A 163 11.57 26.10 21.55
CA THR A 163 11.44 27.48 21.05
C THR A 163 10.56 27.56 19.80
N GLU A 164 10.80 26.67 18.83
CA GLU A 164 10.16 26.75 17.52
C GLU A 164 8.74 26.18 17.49
N MET A 165 8.41 25.27 18.42
CA MET A 165 7.07 24.70 18.54
C MET A 165 6.14 25.51 19.43
N GLN A 166 6.67 26.40 20.28
CA GLN A 166 5.86 27.25 21.17
C GLN A 166 4.68 27.96 20.46
N PRO A 167 4.82 28.59 19.27
CA PRO A 167 3.70 29.23 18.58
C PRO A 167 2.55 28.28 18.20
N MET A 168 2.88 27.01 17.99
CA MET A 168 1.95 25.95 17.55
C MET A 168 1.34 25.21 18.74
N PHE A 169 2.13 24.88 19.76
CA PHE A 169 1.68 24.15 20.94
C PHE A 169 1.02 25.04 21.99
N ARG A 170 1.57 26.25 22.25
CA ARG A 170 1.08 27.19 23.27
C ARG A 170 0.92 26.52 24.64
N ASP A 171 1.92 25.75 25.06
CA ASP A 171 1.95 24.97 26.31
C ASP A 171 0.81 23.95 26.48
N ARG A 172 0.03 23.66 25.44
CA ARG A 172 -1.02 22.65 25.46
C ARG A 172 -0.42 21.25 25.38
N SER A 173 -1.01 20.31 26.13
CA SER A 173 -0.72 18.89 25.97
C SER A 173 -1.33 18.35 24.67
N ALA A 174 -0.87 17.18 24.22
CA ALA A 174 -1.50 16.49 23.10
C ALA A 174 -3.00 16.22 23.37
N GLN A 175 -3.37 15.92 24.62
CA GLN A 175 -4.77 15.71 25.03
C GLN A 175 -5.60 16.97 24.83
N THR A 176 -5.14 18.11 25.36
CA THR A 176 -5.85 19.39 25.24
C THR A 176 -5.99 19.81 23.78
N MET A 177 -4.93 19.67 22.97
CA MET A 177 -4.97 19.98 21.55
C MET A 177 -5.98 19.11 20.79
N ALA A 178 -6.09 17.82 21.14
CA ALA A 178 -7.05 16.91 20.51
C ALA A 178 -8.50 17.27 20.91
N GLU A 179 -8.75 17.61 22.17
CA GLU A 179 -10.05 18.07 22.68
C GLU A 179 -10.52 19.36 21.99
N GLU A 180 -9.65 20.34 21.89
CA GLU A 180 -9.93 21.60 21.20
C GLU A 180 -10.27 21.36 19.73
N PHE A 181 -9.55 20.46 19.06
CA PHE A 181 -9.82 20.13 17.66
C PHE A 181 -11.22 19.50 17.47
N ILE A 182 -11.63 18.59 18.36
CA ILE A 182 -12.92 17.90 18.21
C ILE A 182 -14.13 18.66 18.77
N SER A 183 -13.90 19.69 19.60
CA SER A 183 -14.97 20.52 20.16
C SER A 183 -15.48 21.59 19.18
N GLY A 184 -14.70 21.89 18.14
CA GLY A 184 -15.10 22.81 17.07
C GLY A 184 -16.12 22.19 16.10
N PRO A 185 -16.85 23.03 15.33
CA PRO A 185 -17.70 22.52 14.26
C PRO A 185 -16.85 21.93 13.13
N PHE A 186 -17.06 20.65 12.82
CA PHE A 186 -16.39 20.00 11.69
C PHE A 186 -16.92 20.55 10.37
N ARG A 187 -15.99 21.03 9.53
CA ARG A 187 -16.28 21.63 8.23
C ARG A 187 -16.14 20.65 7.05
N SER A 188 -15.70 19.42 7.31
CA SER A 188 -15.55 18.38 6.31
C SER A 188 -15.53 17.00 6.96
N GLN A 189 -15.87 15.97 6.19
CA GLN A 189 -15.72 14.58 6.58
C GLN A 189 -14.26 14.24 6.94
N ARG A 190 -13.31 14.78 6.17
CA ARG A 190 -11.87 14.57 6.39
C ARG A 190 -11.40 15.12 7.74
N ALA A 191 -11.86 16.32 8.12
CA ALA A 191 -11.54 16.91 9.42
C ALA A 191 -12.13 16.06 10.57
N ALA A 192 -13.36 15.57 10.43
CA ALA A 192 -13.97 14.67 11.42
C ALA A 192 -13.17 13.38 11.59
N LEU A 193 -12.75 12.75 10.49
CA LEU A 193 -11.94 11.53 10.51
C LEU A 193 -10.58 11.74 11.17
N TRP A 194 -9.82 12.78 10.78
CA TRP A 194 -8.52 13.07 11.42
C TRP A 194 -8.65 13.39 12.91
N GLY A 195 -9.67 14.15 13.30
CA GLY A 195 -9.93 14.46 14.70
C GLY A 195 -10.29 13.22 15.51
N ALA A 196 -11.11 12.34 14.95
CA ALA A 196 -11.48 11.08 15.56
C ALA A 196 -10.27 10.16 15.76
N ARG A 197 -9.44 9.95 14.73
CA ARG A 197 -8.19 9.15 14.82
C ARG A 197 -7.27 9.70 15.91
N ALA A 198 -7.08 11.02 15.93
CA ALA A 198 -6.23 11.68 16.90
C ALA A 198 -6.77 11.53 18.34
N MET A 199 -8.07 11.69 18.53
CA MET A 199 -8.75 11.49 19.81
C MET A 199 -8.58 10.06 20.31
N CYS A 200 -8.83 9.06 19.45
CA CYS A 200 -8.67 7.65 19.80
C CYS A 200 -7.23 7.32 20.24
N ARG A 201 -6.23 7.88 19.56
CA ARG A 201 -4.81 7.66 19.87
C ARG A 201 -4.41 8.26 21.21
N VAL A 202 -4.88 9.47 21.53
CA VAL A 202 -4.44 10.25 22.70
C VAL A 202 -5.34 10.01 23.92
N GLN A 203 -6.60 9.64 23.71
CA GLN A 203 -7.60 9.32 24.75
C GLN A 203 -8.40 8.05 24.37
N PRO A 204 -7.82 6.85 24.57
CA PRO A 204 -8.50 5.59 24.23
C PRO A 204 -9.84 5.35 24.96
N SER A 205 -10.08 6.02 26.09
CA SER A 205 -11.36 5.96 26.80
C SER A 205 -12.52 6.62 26.05
N ARG A 206 -12.23 7.42 25.00
CA ARG A 206 -13.23 8.14 24.20
C ARG A 206 -13.39 7.59 22.78
N THR A 207 -12.90 6.38 22.53
CA THR A 207 -13.00 5.72 21.21
C THR A 207 -14.43 5.65 20.70
N GLU A 208 -15.42 5.38 21.56
CA GLU A 208 -16.83 5.35 21.15
C GLU A 208 -17.29 6.71 20.59
N GLN A 209 -16.92 7.82 21.24
CA GLN A 209 -17.21 9.16 20.76
C GLN A 209 -16.47 9.46 19.44
N ALA A 210 -15.23 9.02 19.32
CA ALA A 210 -14.44 9.17 18.10
C ALA A 210 -15.08 8.42 16.93
N LEU A 211 -15.57 7.20 17.15
CA LEU A 211 -16.30 6.40 16.16
C LEU A 211 -17.58 7.11 15.70
N GLN A 212 -18.39 7.60 16.64
CA GLN A 212 -19.61 8.36 16.32
C GLN A 212 -19.29 9.59 15.47
N LEU A 213 -18.16 10.25 15.73
CA LEU A 213 -17.71 11.40 14.97
C LEU A 213 -17.24 11.02 13.54
N ALA A 214 -16.38 10.01 13.41
CA ALA A 214 -15.83 9.58 12.13
C ALA A 214 -16.91 9.05 11.17
N THR A 215 -17.93 8.38 11.71
CA THR A 215 -19.00 7.71 10.94
C THR A 215 -20.16 8.63 10.57
N ARG A 216 -20.06 9.93 10.82
CA ARG A 216 -21.07 10.92 10.42
C ARG A 216 -21.21 10.99 8.90
N LEU A 217 -22.47 10.98 8.45
CA LEU A 217 -22.83 11.14 7.03
C LEU A 217 -23.59 12.45 6.74
N ASP A 218 -23.73 13.32 7.74
CA ASP A 218 -24.46 14.59 7.69
C ASP A 218 -23.55 15.82 7.50
N LEU A 219 -22.25 15.61 7.28
CA LEU A 219 -21.28 16.69 7.11
C LEU A 219 -21.37 17.34 5.71
N PRO A 220 -20.94 18.60 5.56
CA PRO A 220 -20.84 19.22 4.24
C PRO A 220 -19.72 18.56 3.42
N GLY A 221 -19.92 18.48 2.10
CA GLY A 221 -18.89 17.97 1.18
C GLY A 221 -18.66 16.46 1.25
N MET A 222 -19.64 15.69 1.75
CA MET A 222 -19.60 14.23 1.72
C MET A 222 -19.34 13.72 0.30
N SER A 223 -18.42 12.77 0.19
CA SER A 223 -18.08 12.13 -1.09
C SER A 223 -17.94 10.63 -0.90
N ILE A 224 -18.05 9.88 -2.00
CA ILE A 224 -17.81 8.42 -1.98
C ILE A 224 -16.39 8.14 -1.49
N GLN A 225 -15.40 8.87 -2.01
CA GLN A 225 -13.99 8.72 -1.62
C GLN A 225 -13.78 8.96 -0.12
N GLY A 226 -14.37 10.01 0.44
CA GLY A 226 -14.28 10.27 1.88
C GLY A 226 -14.95 9.18 2.73
N CYS A 227 -16.08 8.61 2.29
CA CYS A 227 -16.69 7.46 2.95
C CYS A 227 -15.82 6.20 2.86
N VAL A 228 -15.15 5.98 1.73
CA VAL A 228 -14.18 4.87 1.59
C VAL A 228 -13.01 5.07 2.55
N GLU A 229 -12.46 6.28 2.67
CA GLU A 229 -11.38 6.57 3.61
C GLU A 229 -11.78 6.33 5.09
N VAL A 230 -13.02 6.66 5.47
CA VAL A 230 -13.54 6.32 6.80
C VAL A 230 -13.64 4.80 6.96
N LEU A 231 -14.19 4.10 5.95
CA LEU A 231 -14.34 2.65 5.98
C LEU A 231 -13.00 1.92 6.09
N ASP A 232 -12.00 2.38 5.33
CA ASP A 232 -10.64 1.83 5.37
C ASP A 232 -10.03 2.03 6.76
N SER A 233 -10.19 3.20 7.37
CA SER A 233 -9.76 3.42 8.76
C SER A 233 -10.38 2.49 9.79
N LEU A 234 -11.69 2.22 9.66
CA LEU A 234 -12.37 1.29 10.55
C LEU A 234 -11.76 -0.11 10.40
N LYS A 235 -11.52 -0.55 9.16
CA LYS A 235 -10.94 -1.87 8.84
C LYS A 235 -9.47 -2.00 9.23
N ASP A 236 -8.69 -0.93 9.10
CA ASP A 236 -7.27 -0.88 9.44
C ASP A 236 -7.04 -0.88 10.97
N GLY A 237 -8.10 -0.73 11.76
CA GLY A 237 -8.06 -0.80 13.22
C GLY A 237 -7.66 0.50 13.89
N ASP A 238 -7.77 1.65 13.19
CA ASP A 238 -7.50 2.98 13.77
C ASP A 238 -8.33 3.28 15.03
N PHE A 239 -9.47 2.59 15.16
CA PHE A 239 -10.42 2.70 16.27
C PHE A 239 -10.54 1.42 17.11
N GLY A 240 -9.63 0.46 16.92
CA GLY A 240 -9.73 -0.88 17.53
C GLY A 240 -10.77 -1.78 16.85
N ALA A 241 -11.20 -2.81 17.58
CA ALA A 241 -12.22 -3.76 17.09
C ALA A 241 -13.58 -3.06 16.97
N CYS A 242 -14.07 -2.93 15.74
CA CYS A 242 -15.29 -2.18 15.40
C CYS A 242 -16.12 -2.88 14.31
N GLU A 243 -16.18 -4.21 14.33
CA GLU A 243 -16.86 -5.02 13.30
C GLU A 243 -18.33 -4.62 13.13
N LYS A 244 -19.01 -4.34 14.25
CA LYS A 244 -20.41 -3.92 14.25
C LYS A 244 -20.57 -2.52 13.63
N GLU A 245 -19.70 -1.59 13.97
CA GLU A 245 -19.70 -0.23 13.43
C GLU A 245 -19.36 -0.23 11.94
N ILE A 246 -18.46 -1.12 11.49
CA ILE A 246 -18.15 -1.33 10.06
C ILE A 246 -19.41 -1.75 9.30
N GLU A 247 -20.14 -2.76 9.78
CA GLU A 247 -21.38 -3.23 9.13
C GLU A 247 -22.44 -2.12 9.07
N GLN A 248 -22.64 -1.40 10.17
CA GLN A 248 -23.59 -0.28 10.24
C GLN A 248 -23.19 0.87 9.30
N TYR A 249 -21.89 1.18 9.24
CA TYR A 249 -21.39 2.25 8.39
C TYR A 249 -21.50 1.91 6.91
N ILE A 250 -21.24 0.65 6.52
CA ILE A 250 -21.45 0.16 5.14
C ILE A 250 -22.92 0.32 4.74
N GLU A 251 -23.85 -0.13 5.58
CA GLU A 251 -25.29 -0.03 5.28
C GLU A 251 -25.74 1.43 5.16
N ALA A 252 -25.29 2.31 6.06
CA ALA A 252 -25.57 3.73 5.99
C ALA A 252 -24.98 4.39 4.72
N CYS A 253 -23.76 4.01 4.34
CA CYS A 253 -23.13 4.48 3.11
C CYS A 253 -23.84 3.94 1.86
N ARG A 254 -24.33 2.69 1.87
CA ARG A 254 -25.12 2.08 0.79
C ARG A 254 -26.43 2.83 0.57
N ALA A 255 -27.14 3.17 1.65
CA ALA A 255 -28.36 3.97 1.56
C ALA A 255 -28.10 5.34 0.92
N LYS A 256 -26.95 5.96 1.20
CA LYS A 256 -26.56 7.27 0.65
C LYS A 256 -26.00 7.18 -0.78
N TYR A 257 -25.27 6.11 -1.11
CA TYR A 257 -24.61 5.88 -2.39
C TYR A 257 -24.92 4.48 -2.95
N PRO A 258 -26.14 4.24 -3.46
CA PRO A 258 -26.61 2.89 -3.81
C PRO A 258 -25.80 2.20 -4.92
N TYR A 259 -25.11 2.97 -5.76
CA TYR A 259 -24.34 2.48 -6.90
C TYR A 259 -22.85 2.30 -6.61
N ALA A 260 -22.36 2.73 -5.44
CA ALA A 260 -20.95 2.63 -5.09
C ALA A 260 -20.58 1.18 -4.74
N LEU A 261 -19.71 0.58 -5.56
CA LEU A 261 -19.24 -0.80 -5.37
C LEU A 261 -18.56 -1.02 -4.00
N ALA A 262 -17.94 0.02 -3.45
CA ALA A 262 -17.26 -0.04 -2.16
C ALA A 262 -18.19 -0.39 -0.97
N PHE A 263 -19.51 -0.19 -1.11
CA PHE A 263 -20.50 -0.44 -0.06
C PHE A 263 -21.49 -1.56 -0.42
N LYS A 264 -21.21 -2.34 -1.48
CA LYS A 264 -22.01 -3.53 -1.80
C LYS A 264 -21.61 -4.71 -0.90
N PRO A 265 -22.58 -5.58 -0.52
CA PRO A 265 -22.26 -6.82 0.16
C PRO A 265 -21.41 -7.73 -0.74
N ALA A 266 -20.50 -8.49 -0.14
CA ALA A 266 -19.56 -9.36 -0.87
C ALA A 266 -20.24 -10.38 -1.82
N ASN A 267 -21.53 -10.66 -1.58
CA ASN A 267 -22.32 -11.63 -2.35
C ASN A 267 -22.94 -11.08 -3.64
N GLU A 268 -22.86 -9.77 -3.90
CA GLU A 268 -23.43 -9.14 -5.12
C GLU A 268 -22.43 -9.00 -6.28
N ASN A 269 -21.21 -9.52 -6.14
CA ASN A 269 -20.15 -9.42 -7.17
C ASN A 269 -20.34 -10.32 -8.40
N HIS A 270 -21.56 -10.82 -8.65
CA HIS A 270 -21.87 -11.72 -9.78
C HIS A 270 -23.10 -11.35 -10.60
N GLU A 271 -23.53 -10.10 -10.60
CA GLU A 271 -24.42 -9.61 -11.66
C GLU A 271 -23.75 -8.44 -12.38
N ASP A 272 -23.16 -8.75 -13.53
CA ASP A 272 -23.05 -7.80 -14.64
C ASP A 272 -24.47 -7.32 -14.96
N THR A 273 -24.95 -6.30 -14.23
CA THR A 273 -26.16 -5.59 -14.64
C THR A 273 -25.76 -4.76 -15.85
N ALA A 274 -25.84 -5.38 -17.02
CA ALA A 274 -25.89 -4.68 -18.28
C ALA A 274 -26.85 -3.51 -18.14
N LEU A 275 -26.37 -2.30 -18.39
CA LEU A 275 -27.21 -1.12 -18.56
C LEU A 275 -28.24 -1.46 -19.64
N GLN A 276 -29.44 -1.85 -19.23
CA GLN A 276 -30.55 -2.01 -20.16
C GLN A 276 -30.87 -0.63 -20.74
N PRO A 277 -30.87 -0.45 -22.06
CA PRO A 277 -31.37 0.76 -22.67
C PRO A 277 -32.84 0.90 -22.27
N LYS A 278 -33.19 1.99 -21.57
CA LYS A 278 -34.59 2.36 -21.40
C LYS A 278 -35.21 2.47 -22.80
N GLU A 279 -36.21 1.65 -23.07
CA GLU A 279 -37.09 1.78 -24.22
C GLU A 279 -37.65 3.20 -24.26
N ILE A 280 -37.23 3.98 -25.25
CA ILE A 280 -37.90 5.22 -25.66
C ILE A 280 -38.60 4.89 -26.98
N LEU A 281 -39.82 4.38 -26.89
CA LEU A 281 -40.88 4.30 -27.89
C LEU A 281 -42.15 4.08 -27.04
N ASP A 282 -43.20 4.89 -27.04
CA ASP A 282 -43.82 5.66 -28.10
C ASP A 282 -44.51 6.89 -27.51
N ASN A 283 -44.28 8.07 -28.08
CA ASN A 283 -45.28 9.15 -28.08
C ASN A 283 -45.03 10.12 -29.24
N CYS A 284 -44.78 9.55 -30.43
CA CYS A 284 -44.80 10.30 -31.68
C CYS A 284 -45.84 9.63 -32.59
N ASN A 285 -47.12 9.93 -32.32
CA ASN A 285 -48.24 9.87 -33.27
C ASN A 285 -49.55 10.26 -32.57
N GLN A 286 -49.68 11.54 -32.24
CA GLN A 286 -50.98 12.21 -32.13
C GLN A 286 -50.80 13.62 -32.66
N ASP A 287 -50.67 13.75 -33.99
CA ASP A 287 -50.98 14.98 -34.73
C ASP A 287 -50.94 14.63 -36.21
N GLU A 288 -52.05 14.07 -36.71
CA GLU A 288 -52.54 14.23 -38.09
C GLU A 288 -53.76 13.33 -38.29
N GLN A 289 -54.96 13.88 -38.09
CA GLN A 289 -56.15 13.70 -38.95
C GLN A 289 -57.41 14.21 -38.26
N THR A 290 -57.64 15.53 -38.37
CA THR A 290 -59.00 16.07 -38.53
C THR A 290 -58.90 17.39 -39.28
N ASN A 291 -58.88 17.30 -40.61
CA ASN A 291 -59.32 18.38 -41.46
C ASN A 291 -60.12 17.80 -42.63
N ILE A 292 -61.44 17.67 -42.47
CA ILE A 292 -62.41 17.62 -43.57
C ILE A 292 -63.72 18.28 -43.09
N MET A 293 -64.09 19.36 -43.81
CA MET A 293 -65.31 20.19 -43.79
C MET A 293 -65.46 21.27 -42.72
#